data_AF-A0A239Z889-F1
#
_entry.id   AF-A0A239Z889-F1
#
_cell.length_a   1.000
_cell.length_b   1.000
_cell.length_c   1.000
_cell.angle_alpha   90.00
_cell.angle_beta   90.00
_cell.angle_gamma   90.00
#
_symmetry.space_group_name_H-M   'P 1'
#
loop_
_entity.id
_entity.type
_entity.pdbx_description
1 polymer ?
#
loop_
_entity_poly.entity_id
_entity_poly.type
_entity_poly.pdbx_seq_one_letter_code
_entity_poly.pdbx_strand_id
1 'polypeptide(L)'
;MPNLKVKKGNDTLTFELTDNLRDVGDNRLPIVINGKTYYARLGADKTALVVQRTSNGSKSYVQTSPILFTTWNWQKYTNDVRGTEKMFVYLPKGRYRATVSASRNESNEFSVATSKDIEVNVFTVASFPNQKAIFNVDGWRKEILTSDSKLTIKIERIGE
;
A
#
# COMPACT_ATOMS: atom_id res chain seq x y z
N MET A 1 -4.83 -17.40 8.16
CA MET A 1 -3.77 -16.86 9.03
C MET A 1 -4.25 -16.94 10.48
N PRO A 2 -3.39 -17.22 11.47
CA PRO A 2 -3.78 -17.19 12.89
C PRO A 2 -4.04 -15.76 13.35
N ASN A 3 -4.90 -15.60 14.35
CA ASN A 3 -5.24 -14.30 14.95
C ASN A 3 -5.09 -14.37 16.46
N LEU A 4 -4.80 -13.23 17.10
CA LEU A 4 -4.93 -13.09 18.55
C LEU A 4 -6.39 -12.75 18.88
N LYS A 5 -6.94 -13.43 19.89
CA LYS A 5 -8.31 -13.18 20.36
C LYS A 5 -8.27 -12.75 21.82
N VAL A 6 -8.88 -11.62 22.12
CA VAL A 6 -8.99 -11.08 23.48
C VAL A 6 -10.46 -10.95 23.85
N LYS A 7 -10.88 -11.59 24.94
CA LYS A 7 -12.23 -11.46 25.46
C LYS A 7 -12.35 -10.17 26.27
N LYS A 8 -13.33 -9.33 25.95
CA LYS A 8 -13.62 -8.08 26.66
C LYS A 8 -15.11 -8.06 27.00
N GLY A 9 -15.44 -8.45 28.24
CA GLY A 9 -16.83 -8.70 28.63
C GLY A 9 -17.43 -9.83 27.80
N ASN A 10 -18.53 -9.53 27.10
CA ASN A 10 -19.21 -10.47 26.20
C ASN A 10 -18.63 -10.48 24.77
N ASP A 11 -17.75 -9.52 24.44
CA ASP A 11 -17.18 -9.40 23.10
C ASP A 11 -15.87 -10.17 22.97
N THR A 12 -15.56 -10.60 21.73
CA THR A 12 -14.26 -11.13 21.35
C THR A 12 -13.61 -10.20 20.33
N LEU A 13 -12.55 -9.53 20.74
CA LEU A 13 -11.74 -8.69 19.86
C LEU A 13 -10.72 -9.57 19.14
N THR A 14 -10.62 -9.39 17.82
CA THR A 14 -9.69 -10.13 16.96
C THR A 14 -8.61 -9.18 16.45
N PHE A 15 -7.35 -9.60 16.59
CA PHE A 15 -6.18 -8.92 16.04
C PHE A 15 -5.52 -9.87 15.05
N GLU A 16 -5.52 -9.48 13.79
CA GLU A 16 -4.99 -10.27 12.69
C GLU A 16 -3.47 -10.28 12.71
N LEU A 17 -2.89 -11.37 12.20
CA LEU A 17 -1.46 -11.53 12.03
C LEU A 17 -1.15 -11.81 10.56
N THR A 18 0.03 -11.37 10.12
CA THR A 18 0.60 -11.68 8.80
C THR A 18 1.90 -12.44 8.97
N ASP A 19 2.22 -13.31 8.02
CA ASP A 19 3.53 -13.95 7.93
C ASP A 19 4.52 -13.19 7.03
N ASN A 20 4.11 -12.05 6.48
CA ASN A 20 4.98 -11.18 5.71
C ASN A 20 5.38 -9.93 6.52
N LEU A 21 6.69 -9.80 6.83
CA LEU A 21 7.19 -8.71 7.65
C LEU A 21 6.95 -7.32 7.02
N ARG A 22 6.88 -7.22 5.69
CA ARG A 22 6.72 -5.94 4.99
C ARG A 22 5.31 -5.38 5.10
N ASP A 23 4.33 -6.24 5.39
CA ASP A 23 2.94 -5.81 5.61
C ASP A 23 2.79 -4.96 6.87
N VAL A 24 3.63 -5.16 7.91
CA VAL A 24 3.51 -4.46 9.20
C VAL A 24 4.43 -3.24 9.34
N GLY A 25 5.43 -3.11 8.46
CA GLY A 25 6.49 -2.11 8.55
C GLY A 25 7.46 -2.31 9.73
N ASP A 26 8.12 -1.23 10.15
CA ASP A 26 9.19 -1.31 11.15
C ASP A 26 8.72 -1.49 12.59
N ASN A 27 7.55 -0.94 12.93
CA ASN A 27 6.99 -1.04 14.27
C ASN A 27 6.10 -2.28 14.39
N ARG A 28 6.70 -3.40 14.76
CA ARG A 28 6.04 -4.73 14.74
C ARG A 28 6.34 -5.55 15.98
N LEU A 29 5.42 -6.46 16.30
CA LEU A 29 5.57 -7.49 17.33
C LEU A 29 5.65 -8.87 16.67
N PRO A 30 6.79 -9.58 16.75
CA PRO A 30 6.90 -10.96 16.32
C PRO A 30 6.21 -11.90 17.32
N ILE A 31 5.50 -12.91 16.82
CA ILE A 31 4.76 -13.89 17.60
C ILE A 31 5.03 -15.27 17.00
N VAL A 32 5.54 -16.19 17.81
CA VAL A 32 5.82 -17.56 17.37
C VAL A 32 4.65 -18.47 17.72
N ILE A 33 4.04 -19.09 16.71
CA ILE A 33 2.94 -20.05 16.87
C ILE A 33 3.35 -21.33 16.16
N ASN A 34 3.45 -22.43 16.91
CA ASN A 34 3.87 -23.75 16.39
C ASN A 34 5.18 -23.69 15.57
N GLY A 35 6.17 -22.95 16.04
CA GLY A 35 7.47 -22.80 15.38
C GLY A 35 7.51 -21.86 14.17
N LYS A 36 6.38 -21.29 13.74
CA LYS A 36 6.32 -20.27 12.68
C LYS A 36 6.15 -18.88 13.28
N THR A 37 6.92 -17.91 12.78
CA THR A 37 6.81 -16.50 13.16
C THR A 37 5.73 -15.79 12.36
N TYR A 38 4.88 -15.06 13.06
CA TYR A 38 3.89 -14.13 12.54
C TYR A 38 4.14 -12.74 13.12
N TYR A 39 3.56 -11.72 12.51
CA TYR A 39 3.77 -10.34 12.88
C TYR A 39 2.45 -9.63 13.12
N ALA A 40 2.37 -8.91 14.24
CA ALA A 40 1.33 -7.94 14.52
C ALA A 40 1.89 -6.52 14.32
N ARG A 41 1.06 -5.60 13.83
CA ARG A 41 1.43 -4.19 13.69
C ARG A 41 1.27 -3.46 15.02
N LEU A 42 2.27 -2.67 15.39
CA LEU A 42 2.21 -1.77 16.54
C LEU A 42 1.93 -0.34 16.07
N GLY A 43 0.97 0.31 16.72
CA GLY A 43 0.55 1.68 16.41
C GLY A 43 0.33 2.51 17.66
N ALA A 44 0.06 3.80 17.44
CA ALA A 44 -0.27 4.77 18.49
C ALA A 44 -1.77 4.72 18.87
N ASP A 45 -2.63 4.26 17.96
CA ASP A 45 -4.07 4.17 18.20
C ASP A 45 -4.35 3.15 19.30
N LYS A 46 -5.05 3.62 20.33
CA LYS A 46 -5.33 2.81 21.52
C LYS A 46 -6.25 1.66 21.18
N THR A 47 -5.77 0.43 21.38
CA THR A 47 -6.55 -0.80 21.28
C THR A 47 -6.53 -1.56 22.61
N ALA A 48 -7.28 -2.65 22.70
CA ALA A 48 -7.37 -3.44 23.93
C ALA A 48 -6.08 -4.22 24.25
N LEU A 49 -5.20 -4.43 23.28
CA LEU A 49 -3.97 -5.19 23.46
C LEU A 49 -2.77 -4.24 23.43
N VAL A 50 -2.08 -4.13 24.57
CA VAL A 50 -0.98 -3.19 24.80
C VAL A 50 0.32 -3.96 24.98
N VAL A 51 1.36 -3.49 24.30
CA VAL A 51 2.75 -3.91 24.52
C VAL A 51 3.46 -2.79 25.28
N GLN A 52 4.05 -3.12 26.42
CA GLN A 52 4.86 -2.19 27.19
C GLN A 52 6.33 -2.64 27.13
N ARG A 53 7.21 -1.74 26.69
CA ARG A 53 8.65 -1.98 26.70
C ARG A 53 9.16 -1.96 28.14
N THR A 54 9.91 -2.98 28.53
CA THR A 54 10.48 -3.10 29.88
C THR A 54 11.57 -2.07 30.15
N SER A 55 12.34 -1.69 29.12
CA SER A 55 13.50 -0.79 29.27
C SER A 55 13.14 0.66 29.61
N ASN A 56 11.98 1.15 29.18
CA ASN A 56 11.60 2.57 29.33
C ASN A 56 10.11 2.79 29.60
N GLY A 57 9.33 1.73 29.83
CA GLY A 57 7.90 1.80 30.09
C GLY A 57 7.04 2.29 28.91
N SER A 58 7.61 2.53 27.73
CA SER A 58 6.87 3.02 26.57
C SER A 58 5.82 2.00 26.13
N LYS A 59 4.61 2.49 25.83
CA LYS A 59 3.49 1.67 25.39
C LYS A 59 3.30 1.78 23.88
N SER A 60 2.94 0.66 23.26
CA SER A 60 2.45 0.57 21.89
C SER A 60 1.24 -0.33 21.86
N TYR A 61 0.35 -0.11 20.90
CA TYR A 61 -0.93 -0.80 20.83
C TYR A 61 -0.96 -1.71 19.61
N VAL A 62 -1.37 -2.96 19.81
CA VAL A 62 -1.52 -3.91 18.71
C VAL A 62 -2.72 -3.52 17.88
N GLN A 63 -2.51 -3.29 16.59
CA GLN A 63 -3.56 -2.85 15.67
C GLN A 63 -4.41 -4.03 15.23
N THR A 64 -5.71 -3.82 14.98
CA THR A 64 -6.63 -4.89 14.59
C THR A 64 -6.26 -5.53 13.26
N SER A 65 -5.86 -4.70 12.28
CA SER A 65 -5.25 -5.16 11.03
C SER A 65 -3.72 -4.99 11.06
N PRO A 66 -2.96 -6.01 10.66
CA PRO A 66 -1.51 -5.94 10.56
C PRO A 66 -1.06 -5.11 9.36
N ILE A 67 -1.95 -4.83 8.41
CA ILE A 67 -1.57 -4.19 7.15
C ILE A 67 -1.32 -2.70 7.35
N LEU A 68 -0.08 -2.29 7.08
CA LEU A 68 0.37 -0.91 6.93
C LEU A 68 0.52 -0.63 5.44
N PHE A 69 -0.35 0.23 4.91
CA PHE A 69 -0.18 0.77 3.57
C PHE A 69 -0.53 2.25 3.58
N THR A 70 0.37 3.06 3.03
CA THR A 70 0.11 4.46 2.75
C THR A 70 -0.13 4.60 1.26
N THR A 71 -1.11 5.44 0.89
CA THR A 71 -1.35 5.82 -0.50
C THR A 71 -0.05 6.18 -1.19
N TRP A 72 0.27 5.45 -2.24
CA TRP A 72 1.44 5.73 -3.06
C TRP A 72 1.07 6.77 -4.10
N ASN A 73 1.94 7.77 -4.28
CA ASN A 73 1.71 8.85 -5.22
C ASN A 73 3.01 9.22 -5.93
N TRP A 74 2.97 9.19 -7.25
CA TRP A 74 4.00 9.74 -8.11
C TRP A 74 3.42 10.87 -8.94
N GLN A 75 4.17 11.94 -9.13
CA GLN A 75 3.74 13.07 -9.92
C GLN A 75 4.91 13.76 -10.61
N LYS A 76 4.69 14.25 -11.83
CA LYS A 76 5.66 15.07 -12.55
C LYS A 76 4.96 15.95 -13.58
N TYR A 77 5.57 17.06 -13.96
CA TYR A 77 5.18 17.70 -15.22
C TYR A 77 5.59 16.81 -16.38
N THR A 78 4.80 16.85 -17.45
CA THR A 78 4.88 15.89 -18.56
C THR A 78 6.09 16.15 -19.46
N ASN A 79 6.56 17.39 -19.52
CA ASN A 79 7.85 17.79 -20.11
C ASN A 79 9.07 17.32 -19.29
N ASP A 80 8.90 17.07 -17.99
CA ASP A 80 9.99 16.64 -17.11
C ASP A 80 10.19 15.12 -17.12
N VAL A 81 9.25 14.34 -17.67
CA VAL A 81 9.39 12.88 -17.79
C VAL A 81 10.49 12.57 -18.81
N ARG A 82 11.58 11.97 -18.36
CA ARG A 82 12.75 11.67 -19.21
C ARG A 82 12.84 10.17 -19.46
N GLY A 83 12.65 9.76 -20.71
CA GLY A 83 12.64 8.34 -21.07
C GLY A 83 11.52 7.58 -20.35
N THR A 84 11.80 6.34 -19.93
CA THR A 84 10.87 5.54 -19.12
C THR A 84 11.24 5.65 -17.65
N GLU A 85 10.35 6.26 -16.88
CA GLU A 85 10.41 6.28 -15.42
C GLU A 85 9.85 4.95 -14.91
N LYS A 86 10.61 4.29 -14.02
CA LYS A 86 10.22 3.01 -13.41
C LYS A 86 10.26 3.15 -11.89
N MET A 87 9.15 2.77 -11.26
CA MET A 87 9.00 2.77 -9.81
C MET A 87 8.55 1.38 -9.38
N PHE A 88 9.00 0.96 -8.21
CA PHE A 88 8.57 -0.29 -7.59
C PHE A 88 7.72 0.03 -6.36
N VAL A 89 6.53 -0.54 -6.30
CA VAL A 89 5.57 -0.28 -5.22
C VAL A 89 5.22 -1.59 -4.55
N TYR A 90 5.50 -1.66 -3.25
CA TYR A 90 5.05 -2.79 -2.44
C TYR A 90 3.56 -2.66 -2.14
N LEU A 91 2.79 -3.66 -2.57
CA LEU A 91 1.37 -3.78 -2.26
C LEU A 91 1.17 -5.00 -1.35
N PRO A 92 0.73 -4.80 -0.10
CA PRO A 92 0.15 -5.87 0.70
C PRO A 92 -1.00 -6.58 -0.02
N LYS A 93 -1.39 -7.76 0.45
CA LYS A 93 -2.64 -8.39 0.00
C LYS A 93 -3.82 -7.41 0.21
N GLY A 94 -4.70 -7.33 -0.77
CA GLY A 94 -5.93 -6.56 -0.68
C GLY A 94 -6.46 -6.07 -2.01
N ARG A 95 -7.46 -5.19 -1.95
CA ARG A 95 -8.03 -4.48 -3.10
C ARG A 95 -7.45 -3.08 -3.22
N TYR A 96 -7.17 -2.68 -4.46
CA TYR A 96 -6.52 -1.42 -4.78
C TYR A 96 -7.28 -0.68 -5.87
N ARG A 97 -7.13 0.64 -5.87
CA ARG A 97 -7.50 1.54 -6.96
C ARG A 97 -6.28 2.29 -7.43
N ALA A 98 -5.95 2.16 -8.70
CA ALA A 98 -5.00 3.04 -9.38
C ALA A 98 -5.77 4.15 -10.07
N THR A 99 -5.32 5.39 -9.90
CA THR A 99 -5.84 6.58 -10.59
C THR A 99 -4.70 7.26 -11.32
N VAL A 100 -4.89 7.52 -12.61
CA VAL A 100 -3.97 8.32 -13.42
C VAL A 100 -4.69 9.60 -13.82
N SER A 101 -4.07 10.74 -13.49
CA SER A 101 -4.61 12.07 -13.73
C SER A 101 -3.67 12.87 -14.61
N ALA A 102 -4.19 13.39 -15.72
CA ALA A 102 -3.53 14.32 -16.62
C ALA A 102 -4.56 15.32 -17.17
N SER A 103 -4.78 15.36 -18.49
CA SER A 103 -5.90 16.12 -19.08
C SER A 103 -7.28 15.57 -18.70
N ARG A 104 -7.33 14.28 -18.35
CA ARG A 104 -8.50 13.59 -17.80
C ARG A 104 -8.07 12.64 -16.68
N ASN A 105 -9.04 12.05 -16.01
CA ASN A 105 -8.82 11.00 -15.02
C ASN A 105 -9.18 9.64 -15.60
N GLU A 106 -8.31 8.67 -15.38
CA GLU A 106 -8.54 7.26 -15.64
C GLU A 106 -8.35 6.52 -14.32
N SER A 107 -9.17 5.50 -14.06
CA SER A 107 -8.99 4.65 -12.88
C SER A 107 -9.23 3.19 -13.21
N ASN A 108 -8.58 2.32 -12.44
CA ASN A 108 -8.80 0.89 -12.48
C ASN A 108 -8.69 0.31 -11.08
N GLU A 109 -9.59 -0.60 -10.75
CA GLU A 109 -9.52 -1.39 -9.53
C GLU A 109 -8.93 -2.77 -9.83
N PHE A 110 -8.14 -3.27 -8.89
CA PHE A 110 -7.51 -4.59 -9.01
C PHE A 110 -7.26 -5.19 -7.63
N SER A 111 -7.08 -6.51 -7.60
CA SER A 111 -6.83 -7.26 -6.36
C SER A 111 -5.44 -7.86 -6.38
N VAL A 112 -4.75 -7.77 -5.24
CA VAL A 112 -3.47 -8.41 -4.97
C VAL A 112 -3.73 -9.59 -4.05
N ALA A 113 -3.65 -10.81 -4.59
CA ALA A 113 -3.94 -12.04 -3.84
C ALA A 113 -2.85 -12.37 -2.80
N THR A 114 -1.60 -12.05 -3.13
CA THR A 114 -0.41 -12.24 -2.28
C THR A 114 0.41 -10.96 -2.33
N SER A 115 0.85 -10.47 -1.16
CA SER A 115 1.65 -9.25 -1.10
C SER A 115 2.87 -9.33 -2.03
N LYS A 116 3.09 -8.30 -2.85
CA LYS A 116 4.13 -8.29 -3.89
C LYS A 116 4.61 -6.86 -4.17
N ASP A 117 5.80 -6.75 -4.73
CA ASP A 117 6.19 -5.53 -5.44
C ASP A 117 5.57 -5.54 -6.84
N ILE A 118 5.02 -4.41 -7.26
CA ILE A 118 4.59 -4.18 -8.64
C ILE A 118 5.52 -3.17 -9.28
N GLU A 119 5.71 -3.29 -10.59
CA GLU A 119 6.32 -2.24 -11.38
C GLU A 119 5.23 -1.26 -11.84
N VAL A 120 5.47 0.01 -11.56
CA VAL A 120 4.75 1.12 -12.18
C VAL A 120 5.73 1.81 -13.12
N ASN A 121 5.36 1.94 -14.38
CA ASN A 121 6.19 2.64 -15.34
C ASN A 121 5.38 3.64 -16.16
N VAL A 122 6.06 4.69 -16.58
CA VAL A 122 5.47 5.76 -17.36
C VAL A 122 6.52 6.42 -18.23
N PHE A 123 6.13 6.72 -19.47
CA PHE A 123 6.93 7.52 -20.37
C PHE A 123 6.02 8.44 -21.17
N THR A 124 6.57 9.55 -21.62
CA THR A 124 5.88 10.47 -22.50
C THR A 124 6.35 10.31 -23.93
N VAL A 125 5.42 10.53 -24.85
CA VAL A 125 5.66 10.53 -26.29
C VAL A 125 5.17 11.85 -26.84
N ALA A 126 6.06 12.55 -27.54
CA ALA A 126 5.70 13.73 -28.30
C ALA A 126 4.79 13.28 -29.45
N SER A 127 3.56 13.77 -29.49
CA SER A 127 2.62 13.57 -30.59
C SER A 127 2.08 14.92 -30.98
N PHE A 128 2.05 15.22 -32.27
CA PHE A 128 1.38 16.41 -32.77
C PHE A 128 -0.14 16.13 -32.82
N PRO A 129 -1.03 17.04 -32.36
CA PRO A 129 -0.77 18.31 -31.69
C PRO A 129 -0.61 18.22 -30.15
N ASN A 130 -0.92 17.06 -29.53
CA ASN A 130 -0.94 16.90 -28.07
C ASN A 130 0.05 15.85 -27.57
N GLN A 131 0.84 16.17 -26.54
CA GLN A 131 1.69 15.19 -25.86
C GLN A 131 0.83 14.08 -25.23
N LYS A 132 1.38 12.86 -25.18
CA LYS A 132 0.75 11.69 -24.58
C LYS A 132 1.66 11.10 -23.52
N ALA A 133 1.07 10.50 -22.50
CA ALA A 133 1.75 9.58 -21.60
C ALA A 133 1.21 8.16 -21.78
N ILE A 134 2.11 7.20 -21.78
CA ILE A 134 1.79 5.79 -21.71
C ILE A 134 2.25 5.31 -20.34
N PHE A 135 1.33 4.72 -19.60
CA PHE A 135 1.59 4.18 -18.27
C PHE A 135 1.26 2.70 -18.21
N ASN A 136 1.87 2.01 -17.26
CA ASN A 136 1.52 0.67 -16.84
C ASN A 136 1.52 0.60 -15.31
N VAL A 137 0.43 0.14 -14.72
CA VAL A 137 0.30 -0.16 -13.29
C VAL A 137 -0.12 -1.62 -13.15
N ASP A 138 0.82 -2.50 -12.81
CA ASP A 138 0.55 -3.94 -12.62
C ASP A 138 -0.23 -4.59 -13.79
N GLY A 139 0.16 -4.29 -15.03
CA GLY A 139 -0.48 -4.81 -16.25
C GLY A 139 -1.65 -3.96 -16.76
N TRP A 140 -2.15 -3.02 -15.97
CA TRP A 140 -3.08 -2.01 -16.47
C TRP A 140 -2.32 -0.95 -17.27
N ARG A 141 -2.28 -1.14 -18.60
CA ARG A 141 -1.59 -0.27 -19.55
C ARG A 141 -2.58 0.56 -20.37
N LYS A 142 -2.42 1.88 -20.38
CA LYS A 142 -3.20 2.80 -21.22
C LYS A 142 -2.38 4.00 -21.69
N GLU A 143 -2.90 4.66 -22.71
CA GLU A 143 -2.47 5.99 -23.15
C GLU A 143 -3.41 7.05 -22.60
N ILE A 144 -2.85 8.18 -22.17
CA ILE A 144 -3.59 9.36 -21.72
C ILE A 144 -3.00 10.63 -22.34
N LEU A 145 -3.87 11.56 -22.75
CA LEU A 145 -3.43 12.87 -23.25
C LEU A 145 -2.87 13.71 -22.10
N THR A 146 -1.76 14.39 -22.36
CA THR A 146 -1.06 15.25 -21.41
C THR A 146 -0.94 16.64 -22.01
N SER A 147 -1.90 17.51 -21.72
CA SER A 147 -1.95 18.89 -22.23
C SER A 147 -1.12 19.82 -21.34
N ASP A 148 0.22 19.68 -21.38
CA ASP A 148 1.18 20.38 -20.50
C ASP A 148 0.81 20.34 -19.01
N SER A 149 0.11 19.28 -18.62
CA SER A 149 -0.42 19.11 -17.28
C SER A 149 0.52 18.29 -16.42
N LYS A 150 0.31 18.40 -15.11
CA LYS A 150 0.93 17.53 -14.13
C LYS A 150 0.34 16.13 -14.26
N LEU A 151 1.17 15.17 -14.65
CA LEU A 151 0.81 13.76 -14.66
C LEU A 151 0.96 13.20 -13.26
N THR A 152 -0.09 12.58 -12.74
CA THR A 152 -0.12 11.97 -11.41
C THR A 152 -0.56 10.52 -11.53
N ILE A 153 0.12 9.62 -10.83
CA ILE A 153 -0.29 8.22 -10.65
C ILE A 153 -0.43 8.00 -9.15
N LYS A 154 -1.63 7.60 -8.73
CA LYS A 154 -1.98 7.36 -7.33
C LYS A 154 -2.46 5.93 -7.17
N ILE A 155 -1.97 5.23 -6.15
CA ILE A 155 -2.43 3.87 -5.81
C ILE A 155 -2.91 3.87 -4.37
N GLU A 156 -4.17 3.51 -4.19
CA GLU A 156 -4.87 3.49 -2.91
C GLU A 156 -5.29 2.07 -2.58
N ARG A 157 -5.11 1.64 -1.33
CA ARG A 157 -5.74 0.42 -0.83
C ARG A 157 -7.18 0.76 -0.45
N ILE A 158 -8.13 0.09 -1.08
CA ILE A 158 -9.58 0.35 -0.92
C ILE A 158 -10.29 -0.75 -0.11
N GLY A 159 -9.59 -1.82 0.26
CA GLY A 159 -10.14 -2.89 1.07
C GLY A 159 -9.24 -4.12 1.11
N GLU A 160 -9.77 -5.17 1.73
CA GLU A 160 -9.22 -6.53 1.62
C GLU A 160 -9.77 -7.26 0.39
#